data_AF-A0A0D1LG59-F1
#
_entry.id   AF-A0A0D1LG59-F1
#
_cell.length_a   1.000
_cell.length_b   1.000
_cell.length_c   1.000
_cell.angle_alpha   90.00
_cell.angle_beta   90.00
_cell.angle_gamma   90.00
#
_symmetry.space_group_name_H-M   'P 1'
#
loop_
_entity.id
_entity.type
_entity.pdbx_description
1 polymer ?
#
loop_
_entity_poly.entity_id
_entity_poly.type
_entity_poly.pdbx_seq_one_letter_code
_entity_poly.pdbx_strand_id
1 'polypeptide(L)'
;MSAVFVFGSSVPLLIYAATASARLRQLGVTAPGATIALAGGVLAAGGLGLSSLLLWTLSRPEVSTDGPLINALYYLTFLTGGVAHVVMLGLLVAGLAVPALILQLVPRALAWIGLGIAVAAELTTVVLIWPQAAPLLPIARFSALIWLVAIGVLLPKRRAARNRQEHATASGPA
;
A
#
# COMPACT_ATOMS: atom_id res chain seq x y z
N MET A 1 18.55 2.71 -14.06
CA MET A 1 18.03 3.96 -13.44
C MET A 1 16.64 3.78 -12.83
N SER A 2 15.67 3.19 -13.53
CA SER A 2 14.27 3.00 -13.06
C SER A 2 14.14 2.20 -11.75
N ALA A 3 14.94 1.14 -11.58
CA ALA A 3 14.92 0.32 -10.36
C ALA A 3 15.12 1.16 -9.07
N VAL A 4 16.14 2.03 -9.04
CA VAL A 4 16.46 2.85 -7.85
C VAL A 4 15.30 3.75 -7.43
N PHE A 5 14.55 4.31 -8.37
CA PHE A 5 13.36 5.12 -8.07
C PHE A 5 12.21 4.28 -7.52
N VAL A 6 12.00 3.06 -8.04
CA VAL A 6 10.98 2.12 -7.53
C VAL A 6 11.35 1.69 -6.11
N PHE A 7 12.61 1.36 -5.85
CA PHE A 7 13.10 1.07 -4.49
C PHE A 7 12.89 2.27 -3.56
N GLY A 8 13.26 3.48 -4.01
CA GLY A 8 13.05 4.71 -3.24
C GLY A 8 11.58 4.94 -2.88
N SER A 9 10.65 4.62 -3.78
CA SER A 9 9.20 4.76 -3.53
C SER A 9 8.62 3.75 -2.53
N SER A 10 9.29 2.61 -2.33
CA SER A 10 8.85 1.60 -1.35
C SER A 10 8.91 2.11 0.09
N VAL A 11 9.87 2.99 0.39
CA VAL A 11 10.10 3.53 1.74
C VAL A 11 8.97 4.46 2.17
N PRO A 12 8.55 5.48 1.39
CA PRO A 12 7.35 6.26 1.70
C PRO A 12 6.09 5.43 1.83
N LEU A 13 5.92 4.39 1.00
CA LEU A 13 4.74 3.52 1.04
C LEU A 13 4.68 2.72 2.35
N LEU A 14 5.82 2.20 2.81
CA LEU A 14 5.94 1.52 4.09
C LEU A 14 5.62 2.46 5.27
N ILE A 15 6.17 3.67 5.24
CA ILE A 15 5.92 4.68 6.28
C ILE A 15 4.44 5.07 6.31
N TYR A 16 3.81 5.24 5.14
CA TYR A 16 2.39 5.51 5.03
C TYR A 16 1.55 4.37 5.62
N ALA A 17 1.84 3.12 5.26
CA ALA A 17 1.13 1.96 5.79
C ALA A 17 1.25 1.86 7.33
N ALA A 18 2.44 2.08 7.86
CA ALA A 18 2.70 2.06 9.30
C ALA A 18 1.93 3.18 10.04
N THR A 19 1.99 4.41 9.53
CA THR A 19 1.32 5.56 10.14
C THR A 19 -0.20 5.47 10.05
N ALA A 20 -0.75 5.04 8.91
CA ALA A 20 -2.19 4.84 8.74
C ALA A 20 -2.73 3.73 9.67
N SER A 21 -2.01 2.62 9.79
CA SER A 21 -2.37 1.50 10.68
C SER A 21 -2.26 1.87 12.16
N ALA A 22 -1.20 2.59 12.55
CA ALA A 22 -1.04 3.10 13.91
C ALA A 22 -2.16 4.07 14.27
N ARG A 23 -2.58 4.90 13.31
CA ARG A 23 -3.67 5.87 13.51
C ARG A 23 -5.02 5.21 13.70
N LEU A 24 -5.34 4.16 12.94
CA LEU A 24 -6.54 3.35 13.16
C LEU A 24 -6.56 2.77 14.58
N ARG A 25 -5.45 2.21 15.06
CA ARG A 25 -5.37 1.72 16.46
C ARG A 25 -5.57 2.82 17.48
N GLN A 26 -5.01 4.00 17.24
CA GLN A 26 -5.16 5.17 18.12
C GLN A 26 -6.60 5.72 18.17
N LEU A 27 -7.42 5.44 17.14
CA LEU A 27 -8.83 5.83 17.08
C LEU A 27 -9.77 4.83 17.79
N GLY A 28 -9.21 3.87 18.53
CA GLY A 28 -9.99 2.88 19.29
C GLY A 28 -10.50 1.72 18.44
N VAL A 29 -10.00 1.56 17.21
CA VAL A 29 -10.31 0.39 16.37
C VAL A 29 -9.62 -0.82 16.99
N THR A 30 -10.35 -1.60 17.80
CA THR A 30 -9.93 -2.92 18.28
C THR A 30 -10.16 -4.02 17.24
N ALA A 31 -10.78 -3.69 16.11
CA ALA A 31 -11.00 -4.62 15.01
C ALA A 31 -9.67 -5.02 14.33
N PRO A 32 -9.54 -6.27 13.85
CA PRO A 32 -8.36 -6.78 13.16
C PRO A 32 -8.01 -6.07 11.84
N GLY A 33 -8.84 -5.12 11.38
CA GLY A 33 -8.58 -4.34 10.16
C GLY A 33 -7.24 -3.59 10.19
N ALA A 34 -6.82 -3.07 11.36
CA ALA A 34 -5.57 -2.31 11.48
C ALA A 34 -4.31 -3.19 11.39
N THR A 35 -4.38 -4.46 11.82
CA THR A 35 -3.27 -5.43 11.63
C THR A 35 -3.23 -5.93 10.19
N ILE A 36 -4.38 -6.17 9.57
CA ILE A 36 -4.49 -6.57 8.16
C ILE A 36 -3.95 -5.45 7.25
N ALA A 37 -4.30 -4.20 7.53
CA ALA A 37 -3.77 -3.04 6.80
C ALA A 37 -2.25 -2.97 6.87
N LEU A 38 -1.67 -3.12 8.07
CA LEU A 38 -0.22 -3.11 8.26
C LEU A 38 0.46 -4.25 7.51
N ALA A 39 -0.06 -5.48 7.64
CA ALA A 39 0.50 -6.65 6.98
C ALA A 39 0.47 -6.49 5.45
N GLY A 40 -0.66 -6.08 4.88
CA GLY A 40 -0.81 -5.80 3.45
C GLY A 40 0.15 -4.71 2.97
N GLY A 41 0.27 -3.60 3.72
CA GLY A 41 1.19 -2.51 3.35
C GLY A 41 2.66 -2.89 3.43
N VAL A 42 3.07 -3.66 4.44
CA VAL A 42 4.45 -4.19 4.56
C VAL A 42 4.77 -5.13 3.41
N LEU A 43 3.87 -6.07 3.11
CA LEU A 43 4.04 -7.02 2.01
C LEU A 43 4.05 -6.31 0.64
N ALA A 44 3.21 -5.29 0.46
CA ALA A 44 3.20 -4.48 -0.76
C ALA A 44 4.50 -3.70 -0.96
N ALA A 45 5.03 -3.07 0.10
CA ALA A 45 6.31 -2.37 0.06
C ALA A 45 7.48 -3.35 -0.20
N GLY A 46 7.46 -4.50 0.48
CA GLY A 46 8.42 -5.59 0.29
C GLY A 46 8.42 -6.12 -1.14
N GLY A 47 7.24 -6.32 -1.73
CA GLY A 47 7.09 -6.74 -3.13
C GLY A 47 7.72 -5.76 -4.12
N LEU A 48 7.55 -4.45 -3.92
CA LEU A 48 8.23 -3.43 -4.74
C LEU A 48 9.74 -3.41 -4.53
N GLY A 49 10.19 -3.55 -3.28
CA GLY A 49 11.61 -3.62 -2.96
C GLY A 49 12.27 -4.83 -3.65
N LEU A 50 11.67 -6.01 -3.53
CA LEU A 50 12.14 -7.24 -4.18
C LEU A 50 12.12 -7.12 -5.70
N SER A 51 11.04 -6.63 -6.29
CA SER A 51 10.93 -6.40 -7.74
C SER A 51 12.03 -5.48 -8.25
N SER A 52 12.33 -4.40 -7.51
CA SER A 52 13.42 -3.50 -7.85
C SER A 52 14.80 -4.15 -7.75
N LEU A 53 15.04 -4.98 -6.74
CA LEU A 53 16.31 -5.69 -6.58
C LEU A 53 16.52 -6.69 -7.72
N LEU A 54 15.47 -7.42 -8.13
CA LEU A 54 15.49 -8.33 -9.28
C LEU A 54 15.79 -7.59 -10.59
N LEU A 55 15.15 -6.44 -10.80
CA LEU A 55 15.39 -5.60 -11.98
C LEU A 55 16.82 -5.03 -12.02
N TRP A 56 17.39 -4.70 -10.86
CA TRP A 56 18.79 -4.30 -10.76
C TRP A 56 19.74 -5.46 -11.09
N THR A 57 19.46 -6.68 -10.60
CA THR A 57 20.25 -7.87 -10.93
C THR A 57 20.29 -8.14 -12.43
N LEU A 58 19.18 -7.88 -13.14
CA LEU A 58 19.11 -8.02 -14.59
C LEU A 58 20.00 -7.03 -15.36
N SER A 59 20.42 -5.93 -14.72
CA SER A 59 21.33 -4.94 -15.30
C SER A 59 22.80 -5.39 -15.25
N ARG A 60 23.09 -6.56 -14.66
CA ARG A 60 24.44 -7.12 -14.58
C ARG A 60 24.82 -7.81 -15.89
N PRO A 61 25.99 -7.49 -16.48
CA PRO A 61 26.43 -8.08 -17.74
C PRO A 61 26.42 -9.60 -17.72
N GLU A 62 26.80 -10.21 -16.59
CA GLU A 62 26.90 -11.67 -16.40
C GLU A 62 25.54 -12.38 -16.47
N VAL A 63 24.44 -11.65 -16.20
CA VAL A 63 23.07 -12.17 -16.21
C VAL A 63 22.39 -11.88 -17.55
N SER A 64 22.78 -10.80 -18.20
CA SER A 64 22.19 -10.31 -19.45
C SER A 64 22.53 -11.13 -20.71
N THR A 65 23.40 -12.13 -20.57
CA THR A 65 23.81 -13.02 -21.65
C THR A 65 23.05 -14.34 -21.68
N ASP A 66 22.37 -14.71 -20.59
CA ASP A 66 21.62 -15.98 -20.47
C ASP A 66 20.11 -15.78 -20.68
N GLY A 67 19.62 -16.14 -21.87
CA GLY A 67 18.22 -15.97 -22.27
C GLY A 67 17.17 -16.59 -21.32
N PRO A 68 17.37 -17.84 -20.83
CA PRO A 68 16.46 -18.45 -19.86
C PRO A 68 16.43 -17.73 -18.50
N LEU A 69 17.59 -17.27 -18.02
CA LEU A 69 17.72 -16.56 -16.75
C LEU A 69 17.03 -15.20 -16.80
N ILE A 70 17.17 -14.49 -17.93
CA ILE A 70 16.48 -13.22 -18.19
C ILE A 70 14.96 -13.41 -18.13
N ASN A 71 14.42 -14.44 -18.80
CA ASN A 71 12.98 -14.72 -18.77
C ASN A 71 12.48 -15.01 -17.35
N ALA A 72 13.17 -15.88 -16.61
CA ALA A 72 12.80 -16.22 -15.24
C ALA A 72 12.78 -14.97 -14.34
N LEU A 73 13.80 -14.12 -14.43
CA LEU A 73 13.88 -12.88 -13.64
C LEU A 73 12.83 -11.85 -14.05
N TYR A 74 12.49 -11.73 -15.34
CA TYR A 74 11.39 -10.88 -15.79
C TYR A 74 10.04 -11.34 -15.26
N TYR A 75 9.77 -12.65 -15.31
CA TYR A 75 8.55 -13.22 -14.71
C TYR A 75 8.50 -12.95 -13.22
N LEU A 76 9.59 -13.16 -12.49
CA LEU A 76 9.65 -12.92 -11.05
C LEU A 76 9.45 -11.44 -10.71
N THR A 77 10.02 -10.55 -11.51
CA THR A 77 9.82 -9.09 -11.39
C THR A 77 8.37 -8.70 -11.63
N PHE A 78 7.71 -9.30 -12.63
CA PHE A 78 6.29 -9.10 -12.93
C PHE A 78 5.37 -9.63 -11.81
N LEU A 79 5.64 -10.82 -11.29
CA LEU A 79 4.89 -11.43 -10.19
C LEU A 79 4.99 -10.59 -8.91
N THR A 80 6.21 -10.20 -8.53
CA THR A 80 6.48 -9.46 -7.28
C THR A 80 6.01 -8.00 -7.36
N GLY A 81 6.28 -7.31 -8.46
CA GLY A 81 5.96 -5.88 -8.64
C GLY A 81 4.57 -5.59 -9.24
N GLY A 82 3.94 -6.61 -9.82
CA GLY A 82 2.60 -6.56 -10.41
C GLY A 82 1.57 -7.19 -9.47
N VAL A 83 1.28 -8.47 -9.65
CA VAL A 83 0.16 -9.17 -8.99
C VAL A 83 0.31 -9.15 -7.46
N ALA A 84 1.46 -9.60 -6.93
CA ALA A 84 1.66 -9.68 -5.48
C ALA A 84 1.57 -8.29 -4.83
N HIS A 85 2.16 -7.27 -5.46
CA HIS A 85 2.07 -5.90 -4.96
C HIS A 85 0.63 -5.38 -4.95
N VAL A 86 -0.10 -5.55 -6.06
CA VAL A 86 -1.47 -5.01 -6.19
C VAL A 86 -2.43 -5.70 -5.22
N VAL A 87 -2.35 -7.03 -5.07
CA VAL A 87 -3.18 -7.79 -4.11
C VAL A 87 -2.92 -7.32 -2.68
N MET A 88 -1.65 -7.22 -2.28
CA MET A 88 -1.28 -6.77 -0.92
C MET A 88 -1.67 -5.32 -0.66
N LEU A 89 -1.63 -4.47 -1.69
CA LEU A 89 -2.09 -3.11 -1.63
C LEU A 89 -3.64 -3.04 -1.54
N GLY A 90 -4.35 -3.98 -2.16
CA GLY A 90 -5.79 -4.21 -1.96
C GLY A 90 -6.13 -4.55 -0.50
N LEU A 91 -5.36 -5.42 0.15
CA LEU A 91 -5.51 -5.74 1.58
C LEU A 91 -5.26 -4.53 2.48
N LEU A 92 -4.27 -3.68 2.14
CA LEU A 92 -4.06 -2.41 2.83
C LEU A 92 -5.31 -1.51 2.74
N VAL A 93 -5.86 -1.36 1.53
CA VAL A 93 -7.06 -0.55 1.28
C VAL A 93 -8.28 -1.14 1.99
N ALA A 94 -8.49 -2.46 1.95
CA ALA A 94 -9.57 -3.14 2.65
C ALA A 94 -9.49 -2.94 4.17
N GLY A 95 -8.29 -3.13 4.74
CA GLY A 95 -8.02 -2.94 6.16
C GLY A 95 -8.23 -1.49 6.63
N LEU A 96 -8.15 -0.51 5.74
CA LEU A 96 -8.49 0.90 6.00
C LEU A 96 -9.98 1.19 5.78
N ALA A 97 -10.57 0.68 4.69
CA ALA A 97 -11.94 0.98 4.28
C ALA A 97 -12.99 0.39 5.23
N VAL A 98 -12.79 -0.85 5.69
CA VAL A 98 -13.72 -1.55 6.60
C VAL A 98 -13.90 -0.79 7.93
N PRO A 99 -12.86 -0.48 8.71
CA PRO A 99 -13.04 0.29 9.94
C PRO A 99 -13.48 1.73 9.69
N ALA A 100 -13.08 2.36 8.58
CA ALA A 100 -13.58 3.68 8.20
C ALA A 100 -15.10 3.70 7.96
N LEU A 101 -15.66 2.61 7.40
CA LEU A 101 -17.09 2.42 7.21
C LEU A 101 -17.82 2.16 8.53
N ILE A 102 -17.29 1.24 9.36
CA ILE A 102 -17.91 0.82 10.63
C ILE A 102 -17.99 1.99 11.62
N LEU A 103 -16.91 2.75 11.75
CA LEU A 103 -16.83 3.85 12.71
C LEU A 103 -17.21 5.22 12.11
N GLN A 104 -17.71 5.24 10.86
CA GLN A 104 -18.14 6.44 10.12
C GLN A 104 -17.17 7.63 10.19
N LEU A 105 -15.86 7.39 10.19
CA LEU A 105 -14.86 8.47 10.25
C LEU A 105 -14.78 9.28 8.95
N VAL A 106 -15.33 8.75 7.86
CA VAL A 106 -15.17 9.24 6.49
C VAL A 106 -16.52 9.11 5.78
N PRO A 107 -16.88 9.99 4.83
CA PRO A 107 -18.12 9.87 4.05
C PRO A 107 -18.27 8.46 3.45
N ARG A 108 -19.47 7.88 3.63
CA ARG A 108 -19.79 6.50 3.22
C ARG A 108 -19.41 6.19 1.77
N ALA A 109 -19.56 7.15 0.87
CA ALA A 109 -19.16 7.02 -0.53
C ALA A 109 -17.66 6.69 -0.68
N LEU A 110 -16.78 7.35 0.07
CA LEU A 110 -15.34 7.10 -0.03
C LEU A 110 -14.96 5.72 0.51
N ALA A 111 -15.64 5.26 1.57
CA ALA A 111 -15.43 3.91 2.10
C ALA A 111 -15.87 2.82 1.10
N TRP A 112 -17.02 3.00 0.43
CA TRP A 112 -17.47 2.10 -0.64
C TRP A 112 -16.55 2.10 -1.86
N ILE A 113 -16.03 3.26 -2.26
CA ILE A 113 -15.03 3.36 -3.33
C ILE A 113 -13.77 2.56 -2.95
N GLY A 114 -13.30 2.67 -1.71
CA GLY A 114 -12.16 1.90 -1.21
C GLY A 114 -12.39 0.40 -1.24
N LEU A 115 -13.58 -0.04 -0.81
CA LEU A 115 -13.96 -1.45 -0.87
C LEU A 115 -14.02 -1.96 -2.32
N GLY A 116 -14.57 -1.18 -3.24
CA GLY A 116 -14.58 -1.51 -4.67
C GLY A 116 -13.17 -1.64 -5.26
N ILE A 117 -12.25 -0.75 -4.86
CA ILE A 117 -10.85 -0.80 -5.27
C ILE A 117 -10.15 -2.03 -4.68
N ALA A 118 -10.42 -2.37 -3.41
CA ALA A 118 -9.86 -3.56 -2.78
C ALA A 118 -10.31 -4.84 -3.50
N VAL A 119 -11.59 -4.94 -3.85
CA VAL A 119 -12.12 -6.06 -4.64
C VAL A 119 -11.48 -6.10 -6.03
N ALA A 120 -11.33 -4.96 -6.70
CA ALA A 120 -10.64 -4.87 -7.99
C ALA A 120 -9.16 -5.31 -7.89
N ALA A 121 -8.50 -4.99 -6.78
CA ALA A 121 -7.13 -5.40 -6.51
C ALA A 121 -7.02 -6.91 -6.27
N GLU A 122 -7.93 -7.52 -5.51
CA GLU A 122 -8.00 -8.99 -5.33
C GLU A 122 -8.31 -9.73 -6.65
N LEU A 123 -9.18 -9.16 -7.48
CA LEU A 123 -9.49 -9.67 -8.83
C LEU A 123 -8.25 -9.73 -9.73
N THR A 124 -7.18 -8.97 -9.45
CA THR A 124 -5.93 -9.09 -10.21
C THR A 124 -5.22 -10.43 -10.03
N THR A 125 -5.58 -11.23 -9.01
CA THR A 125 -5.13 -12.62 -8.87
C THR A 125 -5.52 -13.47 -10.07
N VAL A 126 -6.62 -13.13 -10.76
CA VAL A 126 -7.08 -13.81 -11.98
C VAL A 126 -6.05 -13.70 -13.12
N VAL A 127 -5.15 -12.71 -13.09
CA VAL A 127 -4.05 -12.59 -14.07
C VAL A 127 -3.13 -13.81 -14.09
N LEU A 128 -3.02 -14.54 -12.96
CA LEU A 128 -2.21 -15.76 -12.88
C LEU A 128 -2.81 -16.91 -13.71
N ILE A 129 -4.13 -16.92 -13.90
CA ILE A 129 -4.84 -17.91 -14.71
C ILE A 129 -4.99 -17.39 -16.15
N TRP A 130 -5.22 -16.07 -16.29
CA TRP A 130 -5.49 -15.42 -17.57
C TRP A 130 -4.62 -14.17 -17.78
N PRO A 131 -3.45 -14.29 -18.44
CA PRO A 131 -2.51 -13.18 -18.62
C PRO A 131 -3.08 -11.99 -19.40
N GLN A 132 -4.11 -12.20 -20.22
CA GLN A 132 -4.81 -11.15 -20.98
C GLN A 132 -5.53 -10.14 -20.06
N ALA A 133 -5.74 -10.46 -18.78
CA ALA A 133 -6.26 -9.53 -17.78
C ALA A 133 -5.20 -8.57 -17.23
N ALA A 134 -3.96 -8.59 -17.72
CA ALA A 134 -2.88 -7.68 -17.30
C ALA A 134 -3.27 -6.17 -17.28
N PRO A 135 -4.14 -5.64 -18.15
CA PRO A 135 -4.60 -4.25 -18.06
C PRO A 135 -5.36 -3.89 -16.77
N LEU A 136 -5.87 -4.86 -16.00
CA LEU A 136 -6.46 -4.60 -14.68
C LEU A 136 -5.41 -4.15 -13.65
N LEU A 137 -4.15 -4.60 -13.77
CA LEU A 137 -3.11 -4.30 -12.79
C LEU A 137 -2.83 -2.79 -12.65
N PRO A 138 -2.60 -2.02 -13.75
CA PRO A 138 -2.43 -0.58 -13.66
C PRO A 138 -3.65 0.12 -13.07
N ILE A 139 -4.86 -0.28 -13.49
CA ILE A 139 -6.10 0.37 -13.07
C ILE A 139 -6.26 0.23 -11.55
N ALA A 140 -6.18 -0.99 -11.03
CA ALA A 140 -6.27 -1.25 -9.60
C ALA A 140 -5.21 -0.48 -8.81
N ARG A 141 -3.97 -0.45 -9.32
CA ARG A 141 -2.85 0.25 -8.66
C ARG A 141 -3.07 1.77 -8.59
N PHE A 142 -3.39 2.42 -9.70
CA PHE A 142 -3.59 3.87 -9.73
C PHE A 142 -4.81 4.28 -8.90
N SER A 143 -5.92 3.56 -9.04
CA SER A 143 -7.12 3.82 -8.24
C SER A 143 -6.83 3.72 -6.75
N ALA A 144 -6.09 2.69 -6.32
CA ALA A 144 -5.75 2.51 -4.92
C ALA A 144 -4.80 3.59 -4.38
N LEU A 145 -3.79 4.01 -5.14
CA LEU A 145 -2.91 5.10 -4.74
C LEU A 145 -3.66 6.42 -4.60
N ILE A 146 -4.52 6.77 -5.57
CA ILE A 146 -5.37 7.97 -5.52
C ILE A 146 -6.26 7.94 -4.28
N TRP A 147 -6.84 6.77 -3.97
CA TRP A 147 -7.70 6.61 -2.81
C TRP A 147 -6.94 6.73 -1.49
N LEU A 148 -5.74 6.17 -1.38
CA LEU A 148 -4.88 6.31 -0.20
C LEU A 148 -4.49 7.77 0.04
N VAL A 149 -4.23 8.54 -1.02
CA VAL A 149 -3.99 9.99 -0.92
C VAL A 149 -5.23 10.68 -0.38
N ALA A 150 -6.41 10.40 -0.95
CA ALA A 150 -7.67 10.99 -0.49
C ALA A 150 -7.95 10.69 0.99
N ILE A 151 -7.75 9.44 1.44
CA ILE A 151 -8.00 9.06 2.83
C ILE A 151 -6.96 9.65 3.79
N GLY A 152 -5.72 9.79 3.35
CA GLY A 152 -4.65 10.45 4.11
C GLY A 152 -4.97 11.91 4.39
N VAL A 153 -5.56 12.61 3.41
CA VAL A 153 -6.01 14.01 3.55
C VAL A 153 -7.26 14.12 4.43
N LEU A 154 -8.24 13.22 4.27
CA LEU A 154 -9.51 13.29 4.98
C LEU A 154 -9.46 12.80 6.43
N LEU A 155 -8.55 11.89 6.79
CA LEU A 155 -8.46 11.41 8.16
C LEU A 155 -8.18 12.62 9.10
N PRO A 156 -9.00 12.88 10.13
CA PRO A 156 -8.93 14.12 10.92
C PRO A 156 -7.66 14.23 11.78
N LYS A 157 -6.89 15.31 11.62
CA LYS A 157 -5.59 15.64 12.30
C LYS A 157 -5.70 15.87 13.83
N ARG A 158 -6.66 15.26 14.52
CA ARG A 158 -7.13 15.69 15.85
C ARG A 158 -6.13 15.56 17.01
N ARG A 159 -4.95 14.94 16.86
CA ARG A 159 -4.01 14.77 17.99
C ARG A 159 -2.82 15.73 18.02
N ALA A 160 -2.36 16.27 16.88
CA ALA A 160 -1.28 17.26 16.89
C ALA A 160 -1.69 18.56 17.62
N ALA A 161 -2.98 18.89 17.61
CA ALA A 161 -3.51 20.02 18.36
C ALA A 161 -3.62 19.74 19.87
N ARG A 162 -3.99 18.51 20.29
CA ARG A 162 -4.17 18.16 21.71
C ARG A 162 -2.85 18.03 22.47
N ASN A 163 -1.82 17.41 21.88
CA ASN A 163 -0.50 17.38 22.51
C ASN A 163 0.14 18.77 22.58
N ARG A 164 -0.12 19.67 21.61
CA ARG A 164 0.32 21.07 21.69
C ARG A 164 -0.39 21.83 22.80
N GLN A 165 -1.69 21.56 23.01
CA GLN A 165 -2.45 22.14 24.11
C GLN A 165 -1.98 21.61 25.48
N GLU A 166 -1.79 20.30 25.63
CA GLU A 166 -1.29 19.70 26.88
C GLU A 166 0.11 20.23 27.26
N HIS A 167 1.03 20.38 26.29
CA HIS A 167 2.34 21.00 26.55
C HIS A 167 2.24 22.50 26.86
N ALA A 168 1.32 23.24 26.23
CA ALA A 168 1.10 24.66 26.52
C ALA A 168 0.43 24.90 27.89
N THR A 169 -0.44 23.98 28.33
CA THR A 169 -1.05 24.03 29.67
C THR A 169 -0.12 23.55 30.77
N ALA A 170 0.80 22.62 30.47
CA ALA A 170 1.80 22.14 31.42
C ALA A 170 2.98 23.12 31.61
N SER A 171 3.12 24.13 30.75
CA SER A 171 4.12 25.20 30.85
C SER A 171 3.57 26.52 31.39
N GLY A 172 2.38 26.53 31.99
CA GLY A 172 1.81 27.71 32.66
C GLY A 172 2.52 27.98 33.99
N PRO A 173 2.82 29.26 34.34
CA PRO A 173 3.78 29.60 35.39
C PRO A 173 3.29 29.20 36.78
N ALA A 174 4.17 28.54 37.53
CA ALA A 174 4.10 28.40 38.99
C ALA A 174 4.44 29.72 39.68
#